data_AF-A0A820ENA4-F1
#
_entry.id   AF-A0A820ENA4-F1
#
_cell.length_a   1.000
_cell.length_b   1.000
_cell.length_c   1.000
_cell.angle_alpha   90.00
_cell.angle_beta   90.00
_cell.angle_gamma   90.00
#
_symmetry.space_group_name_H-M   'P 1'
#
loop_
_entity.id
_entity.type
_entity.pdbx_description
1 polymer ?
#
loop_
_entity_poly.entity_id
_entity_poly.type
_entity_poly.pdbx_seq_one_letter_code
_entity_poly.pdbx_strand_id
1 'polypeptide(L)'
;PDVKTDQSAKRIPQCPNIKCAEPECENPTPNFSTFNGNECRACSSCIFIYFYRHRKKISIHHHLTLILVIFCFMDMIFNYPMAMFQNRRRRVILETPSFCAWWNWWAYSSTTALVWIAACGSIERHLLIFHNGIMAQRKGRF
;
A
#
# COMPACT_ATOMS: atom_id res chain seq x y z
N PRO A 1 -33.11 -44.32 -26.44
CA PRO A 1 -32.85 -42.88 -26.67
C PRO A 1 -32.03 -42.31 -25.51
N ASP A 2 -30.72 -42.56 -25.58
CA ASP A 2 -29.75 -42.20 -24.55
C ASP A 2 -29.37 -40.72 -24.68
N VAL A 3 -29.77 -39.94 -23.68
CA VAL A 3 -29.39 -38.53 -23.53
C VAL A 3 -27.98 -38.50 -22.93
N LYS A 4 -26.98 -38.34 -23.80
CA LYS A 4 -25.60 -38.03 -23.37
C LYS A 4 -25.57 -36.63 -22.77
N THR A 5 -25.51 -36.56 -21.45
CA THR A 5 -25.19 -35.34 -20.72
C THR A 5 -23.71 -35.04 -20.91
N ASP A 6 -23.39 -34.20 -21.89
CA ASP A 6 -22.06 -33.60 -22.03
C ASP A 6 -21.78 -32.77 -20.78
N GLN A 7 -21.09 -33.37 -19.82
CA GLN A 7 -20.27 -32.66 -18.85
C GLN A 7 -19.14 -31.99 -19.63
N SER A 8 -19.49 -30.94 -20.36
CA SER A 8 -18.56 -29.89 -20.73
C SER A 8 -18.10 -29.28 -19.42
N ALA A 9 -17.06 -29.89 -18.86
CA ALA A 9 -16.24 -29.36 -17.80
C ALA A 9 -15.81 -27.98 -18.29
N LYS A 10 -16.62 -26.99 -17.92
CA LYS A 10 -16.36 -25.58 -18.10
C LYS A 10 -15.06 -25.39 -17.37
N ARG A 11 -13.96 -25.46 -18.13
CA ARG A 11 -12.63 -25.03 -17.72
C ARG A 11 -12.89 -23.63 -17.22
N ILE A 12 -13.09 -23.50 -15.91
CA ILE A 12 -13.00 -22.23 -15.21
C ILE A 12 -11.72 -21.66 -15.80
N PRO A 13 -11.74 -20.45 -16.39
CA PRO A 13 -10.52 -19.86 -16.88
C PRO A 13 -9.59 -19.89 -15.68
N GLN A 14 -8.65 -20.84 -15.67
CA GLN A 14 -7.48 -20.75 -14.84
C GLN A 14 -7.01 -19.36 -15.17
N CYS A 15 -6.97 -18.49 -14.14
CA CYS A 15 -6.34 -17.19 -14.28
C CYS A 15 -5.13 -17.46 -15.16
N PRO A 16 -5.06 -16.84 -16.36
CA PRO A 16 -3.97 -17.12 -17.28
C PRO A 16 -2.73 -17.11 -16.42
N ASN A 17 -1.87 -18.09 -16.67
CA ASN A 17 -0.60 -18.24 -16.00
C ASN A 17 0.29 -16.98 -16.27
N ILE A 18 -0.16 -15.78 -15.92
CA ILE A 18 0.30 -15.14 -14.71
C ILE A 18 0.40 -16.29 -13.67
N LYS A 19 1.41 -17.18 -13.71
CA LYS A 19 2.75 -16.77 -13.32
C LYS A 19 2.61 -15.37 -12.75
N CYS A 20 1.98 -15.29 -11.57
CA CYS A 20 2.57 -14.44 -10.55
C CYS A 20 4.03 -14.72 -10.82
N ALA A 21 4.74 -13.73 -11.35
CA ALA A 21 6.16 -13.79 -11.17
C ALA A 21 6.23 -14.00 -9.63
N GLU A 22 6.38 -15.24 -9.17
CA GLU A 22 7.68 -15.71 -8.73
C GLU A 22 8.64 -14.83 -9.51
N PRO A 23 9.02 -13.66 -8.96
CA PRO A 23 10.37 -13.27 -9.21
C PRO A 23 11.14 -14.57 -8.98
N GLU A 24 11.84 -15.04 -10.00
CA GLU A 24 12.98 -15.91 -9.78
C GLU A 24 13.91 -15.10 -8.87
N CYS A 25 13.58 -15.07 -7.58
CA CYS A 25 14.44 -14.74 -6.47
C CYS A 25 15.29 -15.99 -6.24
N GLU A 26 15.91 -16.50 -7.29
CA GLU A 26 17.06 -17.36 -7.18
C GLU A 26 18.27 -16.45 -7.15
N ASN A 27 18.40 -15.75 -6.03
CA ASN A 27 19.68 -15.33 -5.48
C ASN A 27 19.49 -15.09 -3.97
N PRO A 28 20.11 -15.90 -3.09
CA PRO A 28 19.90 -15.82 -1.67
C PRO A 28 20.79 -14.73 -1.07
N THR A 29 20.26 -13.55 -0.75
CA THR A 29 20.81 -12.65 0.28
C THR A 29 19.80 -11.54 0.63
N PRO A 30 19.88 -10.91 1.82
CA PRO A 30 20.40 -11.37 3.09
C PRO A 30 19.25 -11.89 3.97
N ASN A 31 19.60 -12.53 5.07
CA ASN A 31 18.67 -12.94 6.12
C ASN A 31 17.88 -11.73 6.64
N PHE A 32 16.74 -11.41 6.02
CA PHE A 32 15.70 -10.56 6.60
C PHE A 32 14.98 -11.42 7.64
N SER A 33 15.73 -11.78 8.67
CA SER A 33 15.28 -12.55 9.82
C SER A 33 14.06 -11.85 10.38
N THR A 34 12.89 -12.46 10.16
CA THR A 34 11.73 -12.39 11.05
C THR A 34 11.56 -11.02 11.70
N PHE A 35 11.36 -9.98 10.88
CA PHE A 35 10.83 -8.73 11.40
C PHE A 35 9.42 -9.08 11.87
N ASN A 36 9.24 -9.22 13.19
CA ASN A 36 7.98 -9.58 13.81
C ASN A 36 6.94 -8.53 13.41
N GLY A 37 6.18 -8.80 12.33
CA GLY A 37 5.20 -7.90 11.73
C GLY A 37 4.04 -7.51 12.66
N ASN A 38 4.07 -7.97 13.90
CA ASN A 38 3.14 -7.60 14.97
C ASN A 38 3.60 -6.31 15.68
N GLU A 39 4.91 -6.07 15.80
CA GLU A 39 5.44 -4.90 16.50
C GLU A 39 5.19 -3.61 15.71
N CYS A 40 5.31 -3.67 14.37
CA CYS A 40 5.07 -2.51 13.51
C CYS A 40 3.59 -2.06 13.50
N ARG A 41 2.64 -2.95 13.76
CA ARG A 41 1.19 -2.65 13.73
C ARG A 41 0.75 -1.86 14.95
N ALA A 42 1.25 -2.25 16.12
CA ALA A 42 1.01 -1.52 17.36
C ALA A 42 1.56 -0.10 17.24
N CYS A 43 2.80 0.06 16.76
CA CYS A 43 3.42 1.37 16.55
C CYS A 43 2.62 2.25 15.57
N SER A 44 2.22 1.73 14.41
CA SER A 44 1.44 2.48 13.42
C SER A 44 0.10 2.96 13.99
N SER A 45 -0.57 2.09 14.76
CA SER A 45 -1.86 2.41 15.40
C SER A 45 -1.69 3.46 16.51
N CYS A 46 -0.62 3.37 17.31
CA CYS A 46 -0.28 4.37 18.31
C CYS A 46 0.01 5.74 17.70
N ILE A 47 0.75 5.79 16.59
CA ILE A 47 1.04 7.04 15.86
C ILE A 47 -0.27 7.64 15.33
N PHE A 48 -1.15 6.81 14.76
CA PHE A 48 -2.46 7.28 14.28
C PHE A 48 -3.31 7.89 15.40
N ILE A 49 -3.43 7.18 16.54
CA ILE A 49 -4.19 7.66 17.71
C ILE A 49 -3.60 8.96 18.25
N TYR A 50 -2.27 9.05 18.32
CA TYR A 50 -1.56 10.25 18.75
C TYR A 50 -1.91 11.45 17.86
N PHE A 51 -1.77 11.30 16.53
CA PHE A 51 -2.14 12.36 15.58
C PHE A 51 -3.63 12.70 15.61
N TYR A 52 -4.49 11.71 15.78
CA TYR A 52 -5.93 11.91 15.85
C TYR A 52 -6.33 12.76 17.07
N ARG A 53 -5.71 12.52 18.23
CA ARG A 53 -5.95 13.33 19.45
C ARG A 53 -5.36 14.74 19.34
N HIS A 54 -4.25 14.93 18.65
CA HIS A 54 -3.57 16.23 18.55
C HIS A 54 -4.05 17.15 17.42
N ARG A 55 -5.09 16.77 16.66
CA ARG A 55 -5.54 17.47 15.44
C ARG A 55 -5.93 18.96 15.63
N LYS A 56 -6.25 19.42 16.83
CA LYS A 56 -6.84 20.75 17.07
C LYS A 56 -5.87 21.96 16.95
N LYS A 57 -4.55 21.77 16.87
CA LYS A 57 -3.57 22.88 16.87
C LYS A 57 -2.63 22.90 15.65
N ILE A 58 -3.03 22.25 14.57
CA ILE A 58 -2.08 21.77 13.59
C ILE A 58 -2.06 22.64 12.32
N SER A 59 -0.83 23.00 11.89
CA SER A 59 -0.52 23.72 10.66
C SER A 59 -0.74 22.87 9.40
N ILE A 60 -0.95 23.52 8.25
CA ILE A 60 -1.17 22.94 6.91
C ILE A 60 -0.24 21.74 6.61
N HIS A 61 1.04 21.79 7.00
CA HIS A 61 2.00 20.71 6.73
C HIS A 61 1.66 19.36 7.34
N HIS A 62 0.91 19.33 8.44
CA HIS A 62 0.55 18.05 9.06
C HIS A 62 -0.66 17.42 8.35
N HIS A 63 -1.40 18.15 7.51
CA HIS A 63 -2.49 17.56 6.75
C HIS A 63 -1.96 16.50 5.78
N LEU A 64 -0.84 16.76 5.11
CA LEU A 64 -0.23 15.79 4.20
C LEU A 64 0.30 14.56 4.94
N THR A 65 0.94 14.75 6.10
CA THR A 65 1.36 13.65 6.98
C THR A 65 0.15 12.83 7.44
N LEU A 66 -0.94 13.49 7.84
CA LEU A 66 -2.16 12.80 8.28
C LEU A 66 -2.80 11.99 7.15
N ILE A 67 -2.84 12.52 5.93
CA ILE A 67 -3.32 11.79 4.75
C ILE A 67 -2.46 10.55 4.51
N LEU A 68 -1.13 10.69 4.57
CA LEU A 68 -0.20 9.57 4.37
C LEU A 68 -0.42 8.47 5.43
N VAL A 69 -0.57 8.83 6.71
CA VAL A 69 -0.84 7.85 7.78
C VAL A 69 -2.19 7.16 7.58
N ILE A 70 -3.25 7.89 7.19
CA ILE A 70 -4.55 7.27 6.85
C ILE A 70 -4.38 6.26 5.73
N PHE A 71 -3.64 6.62 4.68
CA PHE A 71 -3.45 5.78 3.51
C PHE A 71 -2.69 4.48 3.87
N CYS A 72 -1.62 4.59 4.67
CA CYS A 72 -0.90 3.43 5.21
C CYS A 72 -1.80 2.53 6.08
N PHE A 73 -2.71 3.13 6.86
CA PHE A 73 -3.63 2.37 7.70
C PHE A 73 -4.65 1.59 6.88
N MET A 74 -5.22 2.22 5.84
CA MET A 74 -6.09 1.53 4.88
C MET A 74 -5.35 0.39 4.19
N ASP A 75 -4.12 0.64 3.73
CA ASP A 75 -3.30 -0.38 3.07
C ASP A 75 -3.04 -1.60 3.97
N MET A 76 -2.70 -1.37 5.25
CA MET A 76 -2.56 -2.44 6.24
C MET A 76 -3.84 -3.24 6.46
N ILE A 77 -5.00 -2.56 6.54
CA ILE A 77 -6.29 -3.24 6.77
C ILE A 77 -6.66 -4.12 5.57
N PHE A 78 -6.45 -3.63 4.36
CA PHE A 78 -6.86 -4.37 3.17
C PHE A 78 -5.81 -5.40 2.76
N ASN A 79 -4.59 -4.97 2.42
CA ASN A 79 -3.58 -5.83 1.79
C ASN A 79 -3.05 -6.94 2.70
N TYR A 80 -2.90 -6.64 3.99
CA TYR A 80 -2.25 -7.55 4.92
C TYR A 80 -3.04 -8.84 5.23
N PRO A 81 -4.34 -8.81 5.58
CA PRO A 81 -5.08 -10.05 5.86
C PRO A 81 -5.15 -10.97 4.64
N MET A 82 -5.27 -10.40 3.45
CA MET A 82 -5.29 -11.19 2.20
C MET A 82 -3.93 -11.85 1.95
N ALA A 83 -2.83 -11.12 2.09
CA ALA A 83 -1.49 -11.69 1.96
C ALA A 83 -1.22 -12.78 3.01
N MET A 84 -1.63 -12.54 4.26
CA MET A 84 -1.48 -13.52 5.35
C MET A 84 -2.29 -14.79 5.07
N PHE A 85 -3.52 -14.64 4.55
CA PHE A 85 -4.34 -15.79 4.20
C PHE A 85 -3.73 -16.61 3.07
N GLN A 86 -3.25 -15.94 2.01
CA GLN A 86 -2.62 -16.58 0.86
C GLN A 86 -1.37 -17.37 1.28
N ASN A 87 -0.52 -16.78 2.14
CA ASN A 87 0.66 -17.45 2.69
C ASN A 87 0.30 -18.69 3.52
N ARG A 88 -0.76 -18.62 4.33
CA ARG A 88 -1.14 -19.74 5.22
C ARG A 88 -1.78 -20.91 4.47
N ARG A 89 -2.65 -20.65 3.49
CA ARG A 89 -3.43 -21.71 2.81
C ARG A 89 -2.86 -22.16 1.47
N ARG A 90 -1.84 -21.47 0.94
CA ARG A 90 -1.33 -21.64 -0.44
C ARG A 90 -2.45 -21.66 -1.50
N ARG A 91 -3.61 -21.08 -1.20
CA ARG A 91 -4.79 -20.98 -2.05
C ARG A 91 -5.52 -19.65 -1.78
N VAL A 92 -6.08 -19.07 -2.83
CA VAL A 92 -6.83 -17.81 -2.76
C VAL A 92 -8.29 -18.13 -2.36
N ILE A 93 -8.89 -17.33 -1.47
CA ILE A 93 -10.27 -17.55 -0.98
C ILE A 93 -11.28 -17.51 -2.12
N LEU A 94 -11.08 -16.58 -3.06
CA LEU A 94 -11.90 -16.40 -4.24
C LEU A 94 -11.01 -16.49 -5.48
N GLU A 95 -11.04 -17.63 -6.15
CA GLU A 95 -10.40 -17.85 -7.46
C GLU A 95 -11.24 -17.26 -8.61
N THR A 96 -11.98 -16.17 -8.36
CA THR A 96 -12.72 -15.49 -9.42
C THR A 96 -11.79 -14.51 -10.15
N PRO A 97 -11.76 -14.51 -11.49
CA PRO A 97 -10.85 -13.65 -12.26
C PRO A 97 -11.11 -12.16 -12.02
N SER A 98 -12.38 -11.79 -11.78
CA SER A 98 -12.77 -10.41 -11.45
C SER A 98 -12.21 -9.95 -10.10
N PHE A 99 -12.21 -10.82 -9.09
CA PHE A 99 -11.65 -10.48 -7.78
C PHE A 99 -10.14 -10.28 -7.84
N CYS A 100 -9.43 -11.16 -8.56
CA CYS A 100 -7.98 -11.02 -8.75
C CYS A 100 -7.61 -9.73 -9.50
N ALA A 101 -8.35 -9.38 -10.57
CA ALA A 101 -8.12 -8.14 -11.29
C ALA A 101 -8.38 -6.90 -10.43
N TRP A 102 -9.48 -6.89 -9.66
CA TRP A 102 -9.80 -5.80 -8.73
C TRP A 102 -8.76 -5.65 -7.63
N TRP A 103 -8.30 -6.78 -7.08
CA TRP A 103 -7.26 -6.81 -6.05
C TRP A 103 -5.92 -6.26 -6.55
N ASN A 104 -5.45 -6.72 -7.71
CA ASN A 104 -4.21 -6.23 -8.30
C ASN A 104 -4.29 -4.75 -8.66
N TRP A 105 -5.43 -4.31 -9.20
CA TRP A 105 -5.67 -2.90 -9.48
C TRP A 105 -5.62 -2.05 -8.20
N TRP A 106 -6.22 -2.53 -7.10
CA TRP A 106 -6.19 -1.86 -5.81
C TRP A 106 -4.76 -1.75 -5.25
N ALA A 107 -4.02 -2.86 -5.24
CA ALA A 107 -2.64 -2.89 -4.74
C ALA A 107 -1.72 -1.95 -5.53
N TYR A 108 -1.85 -1.94 -6.86
CA TYR A 108 -1.09 -1.04 -7.73
C TYR A 108 -1.47 0.42 -7.51
N SER A 109 -2.77 0.71 -7.43
CA SER A 109 -3.28 2.07 -7.21
C SER A 109 -2.85 2.62 -5.87
N SER A 110 -2.92 1.82 -4.80
CA SER A 110 -2.50 2.22 -3.46
C SER A 110 -1.00 2.53 -3.40
N THR A 111 -0.17 1.66 -4.00
CA THR A 111 1.28 1.87 -4.05
C THR A 111 1.63 3.15 -4.82
N THR A 112 1.01 3.35 -5.98
CA THR A 112 1.22 4.53 -6.82
C THR A 112 0.78 5.81 -6.09
N ALA A 113 -0.39 5.78 -5.43
CA ALA A 113 -0.89 6.90 -4.64
C ALA A 113 0.06 7.26 -3.49
N LEU A 114 0.63 6.27 -2.80
CA LEU A 114 1.56 6.49 -1.70
C LEU A 114 2.87 7.15 -2.18
N VAL A 115 3.42 6.68 -3.30
CA VAL A 115 4.58 7.30 -3.96
C VAL A 115 4.25 8.73 -4.40
N TRP A 116 3.06 8.96 -4.97
CA TRP A 116 2.62 10.28 -5.39
C TRP A 116 2.49 11.26 -4.21
N ILE A 117 1.87 10.84 -3.10
CA ILE A 117 1.74 11.67 -1.89
C ILE A 117 3.13 11.99 -1.32
N ALA A 118 4.04 11.01 -1.29
CA ALA A 118 5.42 11.23 -0.84
C ALA A 118 6.16 12.24 -1.73
N ALA A 119 5.97 12.17 -3.05
CA ALA A 119 6.53 13.13 -4.00
C ALA A 119 5.95 14.54 -3.79
N CYS A 120 4.63 14.67 -3.64
CA CYS A 120 3.98 15.95 -3.32
C CYS A 120 4.51 16.55 -2.01
N GLY A 121 4.67 15.73 -0.96
CA GLY A 121 5.25 16.19 0.31
C GLY A 121 6.70 16.68 0.19
N SER A 122 7.50 16.05 -0.68
CA SER A 122 8.86 16.51 -0.98
C SER A 122 8.87 17.88 -1.67
N ILE A 123 7.98 18.08 -2.65
CA ILE A 123 7.83 19.34 -3.38
C ILE A 123 7.39 20.46 -2.42
N GLU A 124 6.40 20.20 -1.56
CA GLU A 124 5.90 21.18 -0.59
C GLU A 124 7.01 21.66 0.34
N ARG A 125 7.85 20.74 0.85
CA ARG A 125 9.00 21.10 1.69
C ARG A 125 10.04 21.92 0.94
N HIS A 126 10.34 21.57 -0.31
CA HIS A 126 11.28 22.34 -1.12
C HIS A 126 10.78 23.77 -1.36
N LEU A 127 9.51 23.93 -1.73
CA LEU A 127 8.89 25.25 -1.93
C LEU A 127 9.00 26.14 -0.69
N LEU A 128 8.81 25.55 0.49
CA LEU A 128 8.87 26.30 1.74
C LEU A 128 10.28 26.77 2.10
N ILE A 129 11.29 25.92 1.87
CA ILE A 129 12.70 26.28 2.06
C ILE A 129 13.09 27.42 1.12
N PHE A 130 12.71 27.32 -0.17
CA PHE A 130 12.97 28.38 -1.15
C PHE A 130 12.29 29.70 -0.78
N HIS A 131 11.03 29.65 -0.37
CA HIS A 131 10.28 30.85 0.02
C HIS A 131 10.91 31.54 1.25
N ASN A 132 11.30 30.76 2.26
CA ASN A 132 11.97 31.30 3.44
C ASN A 132 13.35 31.90 3.12
N GLY A 133 14.11 31.28 2.21
CA GLY A 133 15.40 31.80 1.76
C GLY A 133 15.28 33.17 1.06
N ILE A 134 14.31 33.31 0.15
CA ILE A 134 14.07 34.57 -0.58
C ILE A 134 13.60 35.68 0.39
N MET A 135 12.71 35.36 1.33
CA MET A 135 12.23 36.30 2.35
C MET A 135 13.37 36.78 3.27
N ALA A 136 14.24 35.87 3.71
CA ALA A 136 15.37 36.20 4.59
C ALA A 136 16.38 37.14 3.90
N GLN A 137 16.66 36.92 2.61
CA GLN A 137 17.55 37.79 1.84
C GLN A 137 16.99 39.21 1.67
N ARG A 138 15.66 39.37 1.54
CA ARG A 138 15.05 40.71 1.50
C ARG A 138 15.17 41.45 2.82
N LYS A 139 15.08 40.74 3.96
CA LYS A 139 15.12 41.37 5.29
C LYS A 139 16.51 41.88 5.69
N GLY A 140 17.58 41.31 5.14
CA GLY A 140 18.96 41.77 5.41
C GLY A 140 19.44 42.92 4.52
N ARG A 141 18.62 43.40 3.58
CA ARG A 141 18.98 44.46 2.62
C ARG A 141 18.32 45.81 2.94
N PHE A 142 17.52 45.89 4.00
CA PHE A 142 16.93 47.11 4.57
C PHE A 142 17.41 47.26 6.01
#